data_AF-X1Q3F2-F1
#
_entry.id   AF-X1Q3F2-F1
#
_cell.length_a   1.000
_cell.length_b   1.000
_cell.length_c   1.000
_cell.angle_alpha   90.00
_cell.angle_beta   90.00
_cell.angle_gamma   90.00
#
_symmetry.space_group_name_H-M   'P 1'
#
loop_
_entity.id
_entity.type
_entity.pdbx_description
1 polymer ?
#
loop_
_entity_poly.entity_id
_entity_poly.type
_entity_poly.pdbx_seq_one_letter_code
_entity_poly.pdbx_strand_id
1 'polypeptide(L)'
;IVAKNAQQGLEQLKVKQLATPTALAAALAEIKRKLHLPRLPSRMEGYDISNIQGTVAVGSMVVFEEGKPKPSHYRRFRIKTVSGANDYAMLQEVVKRRFKRSS
;
A
#
# COMPACT_ATOMS: atom_id res chain seq x y z
N ILE A 1 -13.12 5.93 17.91
CA ILE A 1 -12.56 5.36 16.65
C ILE A 1 -11.85 6.44 15.82
N VAL A 2 -12.49 7.58 15.50
CA VAL A 2 -11.89 8.67 14.70
C VAL A 2 -10.62 9.26 15.34
N ALA A 3 -10.63 9.56 16.65
CA ALA A 3 -9.48 10.10 17.36
C ALA A 3 -8.25 9.16 17.36
N LYS A 4 -8.50 7.84 17.48
CA LYS A 4 -7.44 6.82 17.49
C LYS A 4 -6.77 6.69 16.12
N ASN A 5 -7.55 6.77 15.04
CA ASN A 5 -7.04 6.78 13.66
C ASN A 5 -6.26 8.07 13.35
N ALA A 6 -6.74 9.23 13.83
CA ALA A 6 -6.04 10.50 13.66
C ALA A 6 -4.70 10.53 14.41
N GLN A 7 -4.66 10.00 15.63
CA GLN A 7 -3.45 9.93 16.46
C GLN A 7 -2.44 8.91 15.91
N GLN A 8 -2.89 7.76 15.41
CA GLN A 8 -2.04 6.82 14.66
C GLN A 8 -1.52 7.44 13.36
N GLY A 9 -2.33 8.23 12.66
CA GLY A 9 -1.90 8.98 11.49
C GLY A 9 -0.78 9.97 11.82
N LEU A 10 -0.87 10.68 12.95
CA LEU A 10 0.17 11.61 13.40
C LEU A 10 1.47 10.90 13.82
N GLU A 11 1.38 9.79 14.54
CA GLU A 11 2.55 8.99 14.90
C GLU A 11 3.22 8.38 13.66
N GLN A 12 2.44 7.89 12.70
CA GLN A 12 2.98 7.46 11.40
C GLN A 12 3.62 8.60 10.61
N LEU A 13 3.09 9.83 10.71
CA LEU A 13 3.70 11.02 10.08
C LEU A 13 5.05 11.35 10.71
N LYS A 14 5.18 11.25 12.03
CA LYS A 14 6.46 11.45 12.73
C LYS A 14 7.48 10.39 12.33
N VAL A 15 7.11 9.11 12.34
CA VAL A 15 7.98 8.01 11.88
C VAL A 15 8.41 8.20 10.43
N LYS A 16 7.52 8.67 9.55
CA LYS A 16 7.83 9.01 8.15
C LYS A 16 8.81 10.16 7.99
N GLN A 17 8.81 11.14 8.90
CA GLN A 17 9.71 12.29 8.85
C GLN A 17 11.11 11.99 9.41
N LEU A 18 11.26 10.92 10.18
CA LEU A 18 12.50 10.56 10.87
C LEU A 18 13.47 9.69 10.05
N ALA A 19 13.06 9.21 8.87
CA ALA A 19 13.92 8.39 8.02
C ALA A 19 14.94 9.27 7.28
N THR A 20 16.22 9.18 7.66
CA THR A 20 17.31 9.87 6.96
C THR A 20 17.50 9.30 5.55
N PRO A 21 18.03 10.09 4.58
CA PRO A 21 18.33 9.58 3.24
C PRO A 21 19.22 8.33 3.27
N THR A 22 20.18 8.27 4.18
CA THR A 22 21.08 7.12 4.37
C THR A 22 20.33 5.88 4.83
N ALA A 23 19.43 6.01 5.82
CA ALA A 23 18.61 4.89 6.30
C ALA A 23 17.68 4.37 5.19
N LEU A 24 17.14 5.27 4.37
CA LEU A 24 16.26 4.91 3.27
C LEU A 24 17.00 4.18 2.14
N ALA A 25 18.19 4.65 1.76
CA ALA A 25 19.05 3.97 0.80
C ALA A 25 19.43 2.56 1.27
N ALA A 26 19.78 2.41 2.55
CA ALA A 26 20.07 1.12 3.16
C ALA A 26 18.86 0.17 3.11
N ALA A 27 17.66 0.66 3.45
CA ALA A 27 16.42 -0.12 3.39
C ALA A 27 16.10 -0.59 1.96
N LEU A 28 16.23 0.28 0.95
CA LEU A 28 16.01 -0.09 -0.45
C LEU A 28 17.04 -1.12 -0.95
N ALA A 29 18.30 -0.99 -0.54
CA ALA A 29 19.35 -1.95 -0.84
C ALA A 29 19.06 -3.32 -0.19
N GLU A 30 18.56 -3.33 1.05
CA GLU A 30 18.16 -4.55 1.74
C GLU A 30 16.98 -5.25 1.04
N ILE A 31 15.96 -4.49 0.63
CA ILE A 31 14.81 -5.02 -0.13
C ILE A 31 15.29 -5.63 -1.45
N LYS A 32 16.12 -4.91 -2.22
CA LYS A 32 16.70 -5.42 -3.47
C LYS A 32 17.39 -6.75 -3.23
N ARG A 33 18.24 -6.84 -2.21
CA ARG A 33 19.00 -8.04 -1.87
C ARG A 33 18.09 -9.19 -1.46
N LYS A 34 17.16 -8.98 -0.52
CA LYS A 34 16.26 -10.03 0.01
C LYS A 34 15.31 -10.59 -1.05
N LEU A 35 14.84 -9.74 -1.96
CA LEU A 35 13.91 -10.12 -3.04
C LEU A 35 14.61 -10.43 -4.36
N HIS A 36 15.95 -10.44 -4.40
CA HIS A 36 16.77 -10.71 -5.59
C HIS A 36 16.37 -9.84 -6.80
N LEU A 37 16.07 -8.56 -6.56
CA LEU A 37 15.64 -7.64 -7.62
C LEU A 37 16.83 -7.22 -8.50
N PRO A 38 16.65 -7.09 -9.83
CA PRO A 38 17.73 -6.70 -10.74
C PRO A 38 18.21 -5.27 -10.50
N ARG A 39 17.34 -4.39 -9.99
CA ARG A 39 17.61 -2.98 -9.69
C ARG A 39 16.97 -2.57 -8.37
N LEU A 40 17.40 -1.42 -7.83
CA LEU A 40 16.71 -0.83 -6.69
C LEU A 40 15.24 -0.54 -7.06
N PRO A 41 14.28 -0.86 -6.17
CA PRO A 41 12.89 -0.59 -6.44
C PRO A 41 12.60 0.91 -6.34
N SER A 42 12.51 1.58 -7.49
CA SER A 42 12.18 3.02 -7.57
C SER A 42 10.73 3.31 -7.17
N ARG A 43 9.82 2.36 -7.41
CA ARG A 43 8.41 2.45 -7.02
C ARG A 43 7.94 1.14 -6.42
N MET A 44 7.31 1.23 -5.25
CA MET A 44 6.70 0.10 -4.55
C MET A 44 5.22 0.40 -4.28
N GLU A 45 4.36 -0.57 -4.57
CA GLU A 45 2.92 -0.48 -4.30
C GLU A 45 2.53 -1.59 -3.33
N GLY A 46 1.89 -1.21 -2.22
CA GLY A 46 1.37 -2.15 -1.23
C GLY A 46 -0.15 -2.21 -1.32
N TYR A 47 -0.72 -3.41 -1.20
CA TYR A 47 -2.15 -3.66 -1.29
C TYR A 47 -2.64 -4.32 -0.02
N ASP A 48 -3.79 -3.88 0.47
CA ASP A 48 -4.45 -4.43 1.66
C ASP A 48 -5.95 -4.58 1.40
N ILE A 49 -6.54 -5.68 1.86
CA ILE A 49 -7.97 -5.97 1.76
C ILE A 49 -8.58 -5.87 3.15
N SER A 50 -9.54 -4.95 3.30
CA SER A 50 -10.34 -4.80 4.51
C SER A 50 -11.76 -5.31 4.25
N ASN A 51 -12.08 -6.45 4.85
CA ASN A 51 -13.43 -7.00 4.82
C ASN A 51 -14.12 -6.73 6.17
N ILE A 52 -15.20 -5.95 6.15
CA ILE A 52 -16.04 -5.73 7.33
C ILE A 52 -17.26 -6.63 7.16
N GLN A 53 -17.45 -7.60 8.06
CA GLN A 53 -18.61 -8.49 8.02
C GLN A 53 -19.90 -7.66 7.89
N GLY A 54 -20.64 -7.88 6.81
CA GLY A 54 -21.91 -7.19 6.52
C GLY A 54 -21.80 -5.82 5.83
N THR A 55 -20.60 -5.31 5.57
CA THR A 55 -20.39 -4.03 4.85
C THR A 55 -19.55 -4.21 3.58
N VAL A 56 -19.52 -3.16 2.77
CA VAL A 56 -18.79 -3.11 1.49
C VAL A 56 -17.30 -3.37 1.71
N ALA A 57 -16.76 -4.46 1.15
CA ALA A 57 -15.33 -4.74 1.18
C ALA A 57 -14.54 -3.68 0.39
N VAL A 58 -13.37 -3.30 0.91
CA VAL A 58 -12.51 -2.24 0.33
C VAL A 58 -11.08 -2.73 0.24
N GLY A 59 -10.48 -2.58 -0.94
CA GLY A 59 -9.04 -2.67 -1.13
C GLY A 59 -8.38 -1.30 -1.03
N SER A 60 -7.23 -1.22 -0.38
CA SER A 60 -6.40 -0.01 -0.32
C SER A 60 -5.07 -0.24 -1.01
N MET A 61 -4.56 0.80 -1.69
CA MET A 61 -3.24 0.80 -2.32
C MET A 61 -2.44 1.99 -1.80
N VAL A 62 -1.28 1.70 -1.23
CA VAL A 62 -0.27 2.68 -0.82
C VAL A 62 0.91 2.64 -1.79
N VAL A 63 1.57 3.78 -1.97
CA VAL A 63 2.66 3.94 -2.92
C VAL A 63 3.87 4.55 -2.23
N PHE A 64 5.04 3.98 -2.49
CA PHE A 64 6.33 4.55 -2.15
C PHE A 64 7.12 4.80 -3.44
N GLU A 65 7.74 5.97 -3.56
CA GLU A 65 8.65 6.34 -4.64
C GLU A 65 9.99 6.73 -4.03
N GLU A 66 11.07 6.12 -4.52
CA GLU A 66 12.43 6.28 -3.96
C GLU A 66 12.45 6.09 -2.44
N GLY A 67 11.70 5.10 -1.96
CA GLY A 67 11.54 4.78 -0.54
C GLY A 67 10.66 5.75 0.26
N LYS A 68 10.25 6.88 -0.31
CA LYS A 68 9.39 7.87 0.37
C LYS A 68 7.91 7.62 0.06
N PRO A 69 7.00 7.80 1.03
CA PRO A 69 5.57 7.71 0.77
C PRO A 69 5.13 8.73 -0.30
N LYS A 70 4.24 8.30 -1.21
CA LYS A 70 3.63 9.15 -2.25
C LYS A 70 2.10 9.18 -2.10
N PRO A 71 1.54 9.94 -1.12
CA PRO A 71 0.11 9.93 -0.80
C PRO A 71 -0.82 10.30 -1.97
N SER A 72 -0.39 11.20 -2.86
CA SER A 72 -1.17 11.59 -4.04
C SER A 72 -1.48 10.41 -4.98
N HIS A 73 -0.69 9.34 -4.89
CA HIS A 73 -0.86 8.13 -5.71
C HIS A 73 -1.64 7.03 -4.97
N TYR A 74 -2.07 7.26 -3.73
CA TYR A 74 -2.85 6.27 -2.99
C TYR A 74 -4.22 6.09 -3.64
N ARG A 75 -4.74 4.86 -3.63
CA ARG A 75 -6.05 4.56 -4.22
C ARG A 75 -6.86 3.66 -3.28
N ARG A 76 -8.17 3.84 -3.30
CA ARG A 76 -9.13 2.93 -2.65
C ARG A 76 -10.00 2.30 -3.73
N PHE A 77 -10.23 1.01 -3.58
CA PHE A 77 -10.99 0.17 -4.49
C PHE A 77 -12.17 -0.40 -3.74
N ARG A 78 -13.38 0.10 -4.03
CA ARG A 78 -14.59 -0.59 -3.64
C ARG A 78 -14.67 -1.91 -4.39
N ILE A 79 -14.72 -3.04 -3.68
CA ILE A 79 -14.92 -4.36 -4.26
C ILE A 79 -16.36 -4.44 -4.78
N LYS A 80 -16.54 -4.98 -5.99
CA LYS A 80 -17.86 -5.01 -6.65
C LYS A 80 -18.30 -6.40 -7.07
N THR A 81 -17.36 -7.29 -7.36
CA THR A 81 -17.65 -8.55 -8.06
C THR A 81 -17.50 -9.78 -7.18
N VAL A 82 -16.98 -9.61 -5.96
CA VAL A 82 -16.74 -10.71 -5.02
C VAL A 82 -17.76 -10.65 -3.91
N SER A 83 -18.52 -11.73 -3.75
CA SER A 83 -19.45 -11.95 -2.64
C SER A 83 -18.80 -12.75 -1.52
N GLY A 84 -19.11 -12.40 -0.27
CA GLY A 84 -18.56 -13.07 0.91
C GLY A 84 -17.10 -12.71 1.20
N ALA A 85 -16.52 -13.38 2.21
CA ALA A 85 -15.16 -13.13 2.67
C ALA A 85 -14.13 -13.94 1.87
N ASN A 86 -13.80 -13.49 0.67
CA ASN A 86 -12.77 -14.11 -0.16
C ASN A 86 -11.69 -13.10 -0.57
N ASP A 87 -10.69 -12.94 0.29
CA ASP A 87 -9.64 -11.92 0.14
C ASP A 87 -8.79 -12.13 -1.12
N TYR A 88 -8.56 -13.38 -1.54
CA TYR A 88 -7.83 -13.68 -2.77
C TYR A 88 -8.56 -13.17 -4.01
N ALA A 89 -9.85 -13.44 -4.11
CA ALA A 89 -10.68 -12.94 -5.21
C ALA A 89 -10.77 -11.40 -5.19
N MET A 90 -10.86 -10.80 -3.99
CA MET A 90 -10.86 -9.35 -3.84
C MET A 90 -9.54 -8.72 -4.29
N LEU A 91 -8.41 -9.29 -3.88
CA LEU A 91 -7.08 -8.84 -4.28
C LEU A 91 -6.90 -8.96 -5.81
N GLN A 92 -7.36 -10.06 -6.41
CA GLN A 92 -7.35 -10.25 -7.85
C GLN A 92 -8.16 -9.15 -8.58
N GLU A 93 -9.35 -8.80 -8.08
CA GLU A 93 -10.16 -7.70 -8.64
C GLU A 93 -9.39 -6.37 -8.58
N VAL A 94 -8.79 -6.06 -7.43
CA VAL A 94 -8.03 -4.82 -7.20
C VAL A 94 -6.85 -4.71 -8.17
N VAL A 95 -6.02 -5.74 -8.22
CA VAL A 95 -4.83 -5.80 -9.08
C VAL A 95 -5.22 -5.67 -10.55
N LYS A 96 -6.23 -6.41 -11.01
CA LYS A 96 -6.72 -6.33 -12.39
C LYS A 96 -7.19 -4.92 -12.75
N ARG A 97 -7.94 -4.26 -11.85
CA ARG A 97 -8.44 -2.90 -12.07
C ARG A 97 -7.34 -1.84 -12.04
N ARG A 98 -6.32 -2.03 -11.21
CA ARG A 98 -5.15 -1.16 -11.13
C ARG A 98 -4.38 -1.15 -12.44
N PHE A 99 -4.10 -2.33 -13.00
CA PHE A 99 -3.29 -2.44 -14.22
C PHE A 99 -4.07 -2.12 -15.48
N LYS A 100 -5.39 -2.34 -15.51
CA LYS A 100 -6.25 -1.91 -16.63
C LYS A 100 -6.28 -0.38 -16.85
N ARG A 101 -6.01 0.41 -15.81
CA ARG A 101 -6.00 1.89 -15.86
C ARG A 101 -4.61 2.50 -16.10
N SER A 102 -3.60 1.68 -16.33
CA SER A 102 -2.21 2.14 -16.57
C SER A 102 -1.69 1.81 -17.96
N SER A 103 -2.61 1.46 -18.86
CA SER A 103 -2.39 1.50 -20.30
C SER A 103 -2.81 2.85 -20.85
#